data_AF-A0A1F9DTS2-F1
#
_entry.id   AF-A0A1F9DTS2-F1
#
_cell.length_a   1.000
_cell.length_b   1.000
_cell.length_c   1.000
_cell.angle_alpha   90.00
_cell.angle_beta   90.00
_cell.angle_gamma   90.00
#
_symmetry.space_group_name_H-M   'P 1'
#
loop_
_entity.id
_entity.type
_entity.pdbx_description
1 polymer ?
#
loop_
_entity_poly.entity_id
_entity_poly.type
_entity_poly.pdbx_seq_one_letter_code
_entity_poly.pdbx_strand_id
1 'polypeptide(L)'
;MLHFERKSFAETHLPKTAEKTRSTIYRAVKGNPDQNLMKVFEMMGGIGRLIGLEDVVIIKPNAQWWNQGAPNLAALKTFVDLIMERPGGFKGEVVLAENCHRGPHPWTSLNAAWAHDFEWNADIQGIRNLNALGSGLQKKYGDRFSACHWIDVGSGGKRISGPKDGTGYVYCDGTGGVPLISCDNGLEGKDRRATIMTYPIFKTVKGTIIDFKNGVWEKGSFTDQPINLINLSALNHHSTYCGMTSAIKNYMGITDLSGGPDPFHDGRLIGNYYNFHSFPFNKWAPGPEPGMLGKEIGTFMKTIRQADLNIITAEWIGLASRTEPPVAHTRAVLASTDPAALDYHAAKYLLFPNSKIAIHNPGNKKGPLFAYLSAWANSGSNAGNETNVQTISYDFKTGRYQKETDDWKISGEITWGTNPKAILKYWMLRVIS
;
A
#
# COMPACT_ATOMS: atom_id res chain seq x y z
N MET A 1 0.63 -47.11 2.53
CA MET A 1 1.68 -46.28 1.91
C MET A 1 1.09 -45.69 0.64
N LEU A 2 0.48 -44.51 0.74
CA LEU A 2 -0.12 -43.80 -0.38
C LEU A 2 0.29 -42.33 -0.21
N HIS A 3 1.23 -41.93 -1.06
CA HIS A 3 1.80 -40.60 -1.14
C HIS A 3 0.76 -39.70 -1.84
N PHE A 4 0.13 -38.80 -1.10
CA PHE A 4 -0.62 -37.70 -1.72
C PHE A 4 0.36 -36.55 -1.92
N GLU A 5 0.76 -36.33 -3.17
CA GLU A 5 1.55 -35.18 -3.60
C GLU A 5 0.84 -33.88 -3.18
N ARG A 6 1.56 -33.03 -2.44
CA ARG A 6 1.12 -31.69 -2.06
C ARG A 6 1.16 -30.79 -3.30
N LYS A 7 0.02 -30.19 -3.67
CA LYS A 7 -0.03 -29.04 -4.56
C LYS A 7 0.67 -27.86 -3.88
N SER A 8 1.92 -27.63 -4.27
CA SER A 8 2.59 -26.33 -4.14
C SER A 8 1.82 -25.34 -5.01
N PHE A 9 1.19 -24.33 -4.39
CA PHE A 9 0.55 -23.25 -5.13
C PHE A 9 1.62 -22.26 -5.60
N ALA A 10 2.04 -22.39 -6.85
CA ALA A 10 2.51 -21.31 -7.71
C ALA A 10 2.23 -21.72 -9.18
N GLU A 11 0.95 -21.82 -9.54
CA GLU A 11 0.38 -21.61 -10.88
C GLU A 11 -1.10 -21.96 -10.82
N THR A 12 -1.96 -20.94 -10.75
CA THR A 12 -3.36 -21.13 -11.11
C THR A 12 -3.43 -21.27 -12.62
N HIS A 13 -3.67 -22.48 -13.11
CA HIS A 13 -4.15 -22.67 -14.48
C HIS A 13 -5.41 -21.82 -14.68
N LEU A 14 -5.26 -20.69 -15.37
CA LEU A 14 -6.39 -19.93 -15.86
C LEU A 14 -7.18 -20.82 -16.82
N PRO A 15 -8.50 -20.99 -16.63
CA PRO A 15 -9.33 -21.65 -17.62
C PRO A 15 -9.15 -20.93 -18.96
N LYS A 16 -8.82 -21.69 -20.01
CA LYS A 16 -8.87 -21.22 -21.40
C LYS A 16 -10.32 -20.97 -21.80
N THR A 17 -10.84 -19.84 -21.35
CA THR A 17 -11.93 -18.98 -21.86
C THR A 17 -12.26 -18.02 -20.72
N ALA A 18 -11.40 -17.03 -20.47
CA ALA A 18 -11.68 -15.98 -19.49
C ALA A 18 -12.77 -15.07 -20.08
N GLU A 19 -14.02 -15.20 -19.61
CA GLU A 19 -14.91 -14.05 -19.58
C GLU A 19 -14.13 -12.89 -18.95
N LYS A 20 -14.12 -11.74 -19.63
CA LYS A 20 -13.41 -10.53 -19.18
C LYS A 20 -13.93 -10.13 -17.78
N THR A 21 -13.28 -10.60 -16.72
CA THR A 21 -13.58 -10.19 -15.35
C THR A 21 -13.28 -8.70 -15.23
N ARG A 22 -14.33 -7.91 -15.08
CA ARG A 22 -14.25 -6.46 -14.81
C ARG A 22 -13.78 -6.25 -13.38
N SER A 23 -12.78 -5.40 -13.16
CA SER A 23 -12.40 -4.97 -11.81
C SER A 23 -13.50 -4.06 -11.24
N THR A 24 -13.82 -4.18 -9.95
CA THR A 24 -14.82 -3.32 -9.30
C THR A 24 -14.15 -2.34 -8.34
N ILE A 25 -14.50 -1.07 -8.44
CA ILE A 25 -14.11 0.00 -7.53
C ILE A 25 -15.33 0.40 -6.71
N TYR A 26 -15.19 0.35 -5.39
CA TYR A 26 -16.15 0.87 -4.44
C TYR A 26 -15.66 2.20 -3.92
N ARG A 27 -16.49 3.24 -3.92
CA ARG A 27 -16.11 4.54 -3.33
C ARG A 27 -17.25 5.21 -2.59
N ALA A 28 -16.95 5.80 -1.45
CA ALA A 28 -17.87 6.66 -0.72
C ALA A 28 -17.24 8.03 -0.53
N VAL A 29 -18.04 9.08 -0.75
CA VAL A 29 -17.55 10.46 -0.75
C VAL A 29 -18.43 11.37 0.10
N LYS A 30 -17.80 12.45 0.59
CA LYS A 30 -18.40 13.56 1.34
C LYS A 30 -18.95 13.21 2.73
N GLY A 31 -18.94 11.93 3.12
CA GLY A 31 -19.12 11.52 4.53
C GLY A 31 -17.87 11.81 5.35
N ASN A 32 -17.94 11.56 6.65
CA ASN A 32 -16.75 11.49 7.51
C ASN A 32 -15.92 10.23 7.16
N PRO A 33 -14.62 10.17 7.51
CA PRO A 33 -13.75 9.06 7.13
C PRO A 33 -14.28 7.66 7.51
N ASP A 34 -14.82 7.54 8.73
CA ASP A 34 -15.45 6.33 9.27
C ASP A 34 -16.73 5.96 8.51
N GLN A 35 -17.60 6.94 8.22
CA GLN A 35 -18.83 6.74 7.47
C GLN A 35 -18.57 6.29 6.03
N ASN A 36 -17.59 6.91 5.37
CA ASN A 36 -17.18 6.53 4.02
C ASN A 36 -16.66 5.09 3.99
N LEU A 37 -15.80 4.72 4.95
CA LEU A 37 -15.29 3.36 5.05
C LEU A 37 -16.43 2.34 5.29
N MET A 38 -17.31 2.59 6.25
CA MET A 38 -18.45 1.70 6.52
C MET A 38 -19.33 1.52 5.28
N LYS A 39 -19.62 2.61 4.55
CA LYS A 39 -20.41 2.55 3.32
C LYS A 39 -19.70 1.77 2.21
N VAL A 40 -18.38 1.89 2.08
CA VAL A 40 -17.60 1.05 1.14
C VAL A 40 -17.80 -0.44 1.45
N PHE A 41 -17.67 -0.86 2.71
CA PHE A 41 -17.88 -2.26 3.09
C PHE A 41 -19.33 -2.71 2.96
N GLU A 42 -20.31 -1.84 3.22
CA GLU A 42 -21.73 -2.12 2.95
C GLU A 42 -21.94 -2.44 1.47
N MET A 43 -21.41 -1.61 0.56
CA MET A 43 -21.53 -1.83 -0.89
C MET A 43 -20.81 -3.10 -1.36
N MET A 44 -19.77 -3.53 -0.66
CA MET A 44 -19.08 -4.81 -0.89
C MET A 44 -19.85 -6.04 -0.36
N GLY A 45 -21.00 -5.83 0.28
CA GLY A 45 -21.81 -6.91 0.87
C GLY A 45 -21.41 -7.29 2.29
N GLY A 46 -20.71 -6.39 2.99
CA GLY A 46 -20.28 -6.54 4.39
C GLY A 46 -18.87 -7.12 4.54
N ILE A 47 -18.23 -6.81 5.67
CA ILE A 47 -16.85 -7.23 5.98
C ILE A 47 -16.67 -8.77 5.95
N GLY A 48 -17.72 -9.53 6.29
CA GLY A 48 -17.68 -10.98 6.34
C GLY A 48 -17.56 -11.68 4.98
N ARG A 49 -17.72 -10.96 3.87
CA ARG A 49 -17.41 -11.45 2.51
C ARG A 49 -15.92 -11.55 2.24
N LEU A 50 -15.13 -10.73 2.93
CA LEU A 50 -13.69 -10.66 2.76
C LEU A 50 -12.95 -11.37 3.91
N ILE A 51 -13.43 -11.17 5.14
CA ILE A 51 -12.74 -11.62 6.35
C ILE A 51 -13.51 -12.78 6.99
N GLY A 52 -12.86 -13.94 7.06
CA GLY A 52 -13.31 -15.14 7.75
C GLY A 52 -13.22 -15.03 9.27
N LEU A 53 -13.72 -16.06 9.96
CA LEU A 53 -13.81 -16.07 11.42
C LEU A 53 -12.46 -16.17 12.11
N GLU A 54 -11.49 -16.85 11.50
CA GLU A 54 -10.22 -17.23 12.12
C GLU A 54 -9.01 -16.58 11.43
N ASP A 55 -9.26 -15.68 10.47
CA ASP A 55 -8.22 -15.06 9.67
C ASP A 55 -7.23 -14.28 10.53
N VAL A 56 -5.96 -14.34 10.13
CA VAL A 56 -4.98 -13.33 10.52
C VAL A 56 -5.05 -12.21 9.49
N VAL A 57 -5.57 -11.06 9.89
CA VAL A 57 -5.72 -9.89 9.02
C VAL A 57 -4.54 -8.96 9.20
N ILE A 58 -3.68 -8.89 8.19
CA ILE A 58 -2.52 -7.99 8.16
C ILE A 58 -2.95 -6.68 7.50
N ILE A 59 -2.90 -5.58 8.22
CA ILE A 59 -3.15 -4.24 7.70
C ILE A 59 -1.82 -3.54 7.50
N LYS A 60 -1.53 -3.20 6.24
CA LYS A 60 -0.34 -2.46 5.84
C LYS A 60 -0.71 -0.99 5.59
N PRO A 61 -0.56 -0.10 6.59
CA PRO A 61 -0.77 1.33 6.40
C PRO A 61 0.37 1.93 5.56
N ASN A 62 0.19 3.13 5.03
CA ASN A 62 1.32 3.98 4.64
C ASN A 62 1.78 4.79 5.86
N ALA A 63 2.98 4.53 6.39
CA ALA A 63 3.44 5.21 7.62
C ALA A 63 4.81 5.91 7.51
N GLN A 64 5.42 5.97 6.31
CA GLN A 64 6.70 6.67 6.10
C GLN A 64 6.62 8.17 6.44
N TRP A 65 5.44 8.76 6.26
CA TRP A 65 5.13 10.17 6.50
C TRP A 65 3.96 10.27 7.49
N TRP A 66 3.53 11.48 7.83
CA TRP A 66 2.41 11.78 8.73
C TRP A 66 1.37 12.65 8.00
N ASN A 67 0.30 13.08 8.70
CA ASN A 67 -0.75 13.94 8.15
C ASN A 67 -1.40 13.32 6.88
N GLN A 68 -1.43 14.05 5.76
CA GLN A 68 -1.96 13.59 4.48
C GLN A 68 -1.13 12.45 3.91
N GLY A 69 0.15 12.35 4.28
CA GLY A 69 1.08 11.31 3.87
C GLY A 69 0.82 9.96 4.55
N ALA A 70 -0.17 9.87 5.43
CA ALA A 70 -0.62 8.64 6.07
C ALA A 70 -2.14 8.52 5.96
N PRO A 71 -2.69 7.30 6.05
CA PRO A 71 -4.12 7.10 6.05
C PRO A 71 -4.81 7.77 7.24
N ASN A 72 -6.10 8.02 7.07
CA ASN A 72 -6.92 8.60 8.14
C ASN A 72 -7.06 7.64 9.34
N LEU A 73 -6.78 8.14 10.55
CA LEU A 73 -6.80 7.34 11.78
C LEU A 73 -8.21 6.85 12.15
N ALA A 74 -9.26 7.65 11.89
CA ALA A 74 -10.64 7.23 12.13
C ALA A 74 -11.06 6.11 11.17
N ALA A 75 -10.72 6.21 9.89
CA ALA A 75 -10.96 5.15 8.93
C ALA A 75 -10.20 3.86 9.32
N LEU A 76 -8.92 3.96 9.68
CA LEU A 76 -8.13 2.79 10.11
C LEU A 76 -8.72 2.14 11.37
N LYS A 77 -9.07 2.93 12.40
CA LYS A 77 -9.73 2.43 13.61
C LYS A 77 -11.04 1.72 13.28
N THR A 78 -11.88 2.36 12.47
CA THR A 78 -13.18 1.82 12.06
C THR A 78 -13.03 0.50 11.32
N PHE A 79 -11.99 0.37 10.49
CA PHE A 79 -11.72 -0.88 9.79
C PHE A 79 -11.37 -2.03 10.75
N VAL A 80 -10.51 -1.75 11.74
CA VAL A 80 -10.18 -2.74 12.80
C VAL A 80 -11.43 -3.11 13.60
N ASP A 81 -12.25 -2.13 13.97
CA ASP A 81 -13.51 -2.37 14.69
C ASP A 81 -14.48 -3.24 13.85
N LEU A 82 -14.64 -2.95 12.55
CA LEU A 82 -15.46 -3.76 11.65
C LEU A 82 -15.02 -5.22 11.58
N ILE A 83 -13.71 -5.49 11.61
CA ILE A 83 -13.18 -6.87 11.64
C ILE A 83 -13.47 -7.52 12.99
N MET A 84 -13.06 -6.86 14.08
CA MET A 84 -13.13 -7.42 15.44
C MET A 84 -14.57 -7.66 15.91
N GLU A 85 -15.49 -6.82 15.47
CA GLU A 85 -16.90 -6.82 15.84
C GLU A 85 -17.81 -7.33 14.69
N ARG A 86 -17.22 -7.99 13.67
CA ARG A 86 -17.97 -8.48 12.52
C ARG A 86 -19.17 -9.34 12.95
N PRO A 87 -20.31 -9.28 12.22
CA PRO A 87 -21.45 -10.17 12.47
C PRO A 87 -21.04 -11.65 12.45
N GLY A 88 -21.50 -12.41 13.45
CA GLY A 88 -21.10 -13.81 13.66
C GLY A 88 -19.80 -13.99 14.46
N GLY A 89 -19.15 -12.90 14.88
CA GLY A 89 -17.94 -12.91 15.70
C GLY A 89 -16.64 -13.01 14.90
N PHE A 90 -15.53 -12.82 15.59
CA PHE A 90 -14.16 -12.94 15.07
C PHE A 90 -13.25 -13.56 16.14
N LYS A 91 -12.49 -14.59 15.76
CA LYS A 91 -11.59 -15.35 16.64
C LYS A 91 -10.11 -15.22 16.23
N GLY A 92 -9.86 -14.68 15.05
CA GLY A 92 -8.52 -14.45 14.52
C GLY A 92 -7.79 -13.28 15.17
N GLU A 93 -6.83 -12.73 14.44
CA GLU A 93 -5.99 -11.62 14.86
C GLU A 93 -6.01 -10.49 13.83
N VAL A 94 -5.89 -9.25 14.27
CA VAL A 94 -5.65 -8.09 13.40
C VAL A 94 -4.28 -7.51 13.72
N VAL A 95 -3.44 -7.40 12.70
CA VAL A 95 -2.05 -6.95 12.85
C VAL A 95 -1.80 -5.73 11.99
N LEU A 96 -1.54 -4.60 12.61
CA LEU A 96 -1.05 -3.41 11.92
C LEU A 96 0.46 -3.55 11.72
N ALA A 97 0.90 -3.86 10.50
CA ALA A 97 2.29 -4.22 10.22
C ALA A 97 2.90 -3.31 9.15
N GLU A 98 4.05 -2.71 9.44
CA GLU A 98 4.68 -1.73 8.54
C GLU A 98 6.18 -1.54 8.78
N ASN A 99 6.92 -1.37 7.67
CA ASN A 99 8.25 -0.77 7.62
C ASN A 99 8.15 0.68 7.11
N CYS A 100 8.36 1.66 7.98
CA CYS A 100 8.40 3.07 7.57
C CYS A 100 9.81 3.54 7.15
N HIS A 101 10.81 2.63 7.20
CA HIS A 101 12.22 2.87 6.87
C HIS A 101 12.84 4.02 7.67
N ARG A 102 12.61 4.03 8.99
CA ARG A 102 13.12 5.04 9.94
C ARG A 102 14.03 4.45 11.02
N GLY A 103 14.96 3.60 10.59
CA GLY A 103 15.99 3.05 11.48
C GLY A 103 15.45 1.98 12.45
N PRO A 104 16.19 1.68 13.53
CA PRO A 104 15.87 0.59 14.46
C PRO A 104 14.65 0.85 15.36
N HIS A 105 14.25 2.12 15.51
CA HIS A 105 13.18 2.55 16.41
C HIS A 105 12.15 3.42 15.68
N PRO A 106 11.47 2.88 14.65
CA PRO A 106 10.54 3.65 13.83
C PRO A 106 9.38 4.24 14.63
N TRP A 107 9.00 3.62 15.74
CA TRP A 107 7.94 4.10 16.63
C TRP A 107 8.30 5.38 17.39
N THR A 108 9.56 5.80 17.44
CA THR A 108 9.96 7.08 18.06
C THR A 108 10.27 8.16 17.01
N SER A 109 10.23 7.82 15.72
CA SER A 109 10.61 8.75 14.65
C SER A 109 9.54 9.82 14.44
N LEU A 110 9.86 11.07 14.79
CA LEU A 110 9.05 12.25 14.48
C LEU A 110 8.96 12.56 12.96
N ASN A 111 9.69 11.83 12.12
CA ASN A 111 9.60 11.92 10.66
C ASN A 111 8.68 10.85 10.04
N ALA A 112 7.83 10.19 10.84
CA ALA A 112 6.90 9.15 10.42
C ALA A 112 5.58 9.21 11.19
N ALA A 113 4.56 8.52 10.67
CA ALA A 113 3.21 8.52 11.23
C ALA A 113 3.08 7.91 12.63
N TRP A 114 4.09 7.16 13.07
CA TRP A 114 4.06 6.49 14.36
C TRP A 114 4.10 7.47 15.53
N ALA A 115 5.02 8.44 15.49
CA ALA A 115 5.25 9.36 16.61
C ALA A 115 4.82 10.80 16.32
N HIS A 116 4.76 11.22 15.06
CA HIS A 116 4.42 12.60 14.73
C HIS A 116 2.92 12.86 14.90
N ASP A 117 2.56 13.93 15.59
CA ASP A 117 1.16 14.32 15.81
C ASP A 117 0.52 14.90 14.57
N PHE A 118 -0.62 14.32 14.19
CA PHE A 118 -1.35 14.72 13.01
C PHE A 118 -2.13 16.01 13.29
N GLU A 119 -2.08 16.93 12.33
CA GLU A 119 -2.92 18.13 12.27
C GLU A 119 -4.26 17.84 11.59
N TRP A 120 -4.24 16.97 10.58
CA TRP A 120 -5.38 16.40 9.89
C TRP A 120 -5.17 14.91 9.67
N ASN A 121 -6.20 14.19 9.22
CA ASN A 121 -6.24 12.72 9.27
C ASN A 121 -6.28 12.11 10.69
N ALA A 122 -6.63 12.91 11.70
CA ALA A 122 -6.73 12.50 13.11
C ALA A 122 -8.11 12.83 13.71
N ASP A 123 -9.16 12.33 13.07
CA ASP A 123 -10.56 12.59 13.41
C ASP A 123 -11.07 11.77 14.63
N ILE A 124 -10.18 11.44 15.55
CA ILE A 124 -10.50 10.77 16.81
C ILE A 124 -9.94 11.60 17.97
N GLN A 125 -10.81 11.98 18.90
CA GLN A 125 -10.42 12.79 20.06
C GLN A 125 -9.27 12.11 20.85
N GLY A 126 -8.16 12.83 21.01
CA GLY A 126 -6.99 12.38 21.78
C GLY A 126 -6.09 11.36 21.06
N ILE A 127 -6.41 10.94 19.84
CA ILE A 127 -5.56 10.03 19.05
C ILE A 127 -5.01 10.77 17.84
N ARG A 128 -3.72 11.12 17.90
CA ARG A 128 -3.07 11.98 16.91
C ARG A 128 -1.98 11.28 16.08
N ASN A 129 -1.66 10.03 16.36
CA ASN A 129 -0.63 9.30 15.63
C ASN A 129 -0.90 7.78 15.70
N LEU A 130 -0.15 6.99 14.93
CA LEU A 130 -0.37 5.54 14.89
C LEU A 130 0.01 4.84 16.21
N ASN A 131 0.94 5.38 17.01
CA ASN A 131 1.24 4.80 18.33
C ASN A 131 0.05 4.93 19.28
N ALA A 132 -0.56 6.12 19.35
CA ALA A 132 -1.74 6.38 20.17
C ALA A 132 -2.91 5.49 19.72
N LEU A 133 -3.11 5.36 18.40
CA LEU A 133 -4.14 4.49 17.84
C LEU A 133 -3.87 3.02 18.18
N GLY A 134 -2.66 2.53 17.92
CA GLY A 134 -2.26 1.16 18.20
C GLY A 134 -2.39 0.80 19.68
N SER A 135 -1.98 1.70 20.58
CA SER A 135 -2.14 1.53 22.02
C SER A 135 -3.60 1.45 22.45
N GLY A 136 -4.47 2.31 21.88
CA GLY A 136 -5.91 2.28 22.13
C GLY A 136 -6.57 1.00 21.66
N LEU A 137 -6.19 0.52 20.46
CA LEU A 137 -6.68 -0.73 19.89
C LEU A 137 -6.19 -1.96 20.67
N GLN A 138 -4.92 -1.99 21.08
CA GLN A 138 -4.36 -3.03 21.94
C GLN A 138 -5.10 -3.10 23.28
N LYS A 139 -5.36 -1.94 23.91
CA LYS A 139 -6.13 -1.85 25.15
C LYS A 139 -7.55 -2.38 24.98
N LYS A 140 -8.19 -2.11 23.84
CA LYS A 140 -9.56 -2.56 23.54
C LYS A 140 -9.64 -4.05 23.25
N TYR A 141 -8.70 -4.59 22.47
CA TYR A 141 -8.80 -5.94 21.90
C TYR A 141 -7.86 -6.99 22.50
N GLY A 142 -6.98 -6.58 23.41
CA GLY A 142 -6.00 -7.48 24.02
C GLY A 142 -5.03 -8.03 22.98
N ASP A 143 -4.57 -9.25 23.19
CA ASP A 143 -3.60 -9.96 22.35
C ASP A 143 -4.08 -10.23 20.92
N ARG A 144 -5.39 -10.14 20.63
CA ARG A 144 -5.95 -10.27 19.27
C ARG A 144 -5.59 -9.11 18.35
N PHE A 145 -5.16 -7.97 18.90
CA PHE A 145 -4.58 -6.88 18.11
C PHE A 145 -3.06 -6.84 18.31
N SER A 146 -2.33 -6.42 17.28
CA SER A 146 -0.89 -6.19 17.35
C SER A 146 -0.48 -5.03 16.45
N ALA A 147 0.45 -4.20 16.92
CA ALA A 147 1.22 -3.30 16.07
C ALA A 147 2.63 -3.88 15.91
N CYS A 148 3.03 -4.15 14.66
CA CYS A 148 4.31 -4.75 14.32
C CYS A 148 5.12 -3.80 13.45
N HIS A 149 6.35 -3.52 13.88
CA HIS A 149 7.30 -2.73 13.11
C HIS A 149 8.28 -3.65 12.42
N TRP A 150 8.32 -3.61 11.09
CA TRP A 150 9.38 -4.27 10.33
C TRP A 150 10.57 -3.33 10.24
N ILE A 151 11.77 -3.90 10.37
CA ILE A 151 13.02 -3.15 10.45
C ILE A 151 13.94 -3.68 9.36
N ASP A 152 14.42 -2.79 8.50
CA ASP A 152 15.42 -3.11 7.49
C ASP A 152 16.66 -3.76 8.14
N VAL A 153 17.27 -4.74 7.48
CA VAL A 153 18.49 -5.41 7.97
C VAL A 153 19.61 -4.42 8.24
N GLY A 154 19.83 -3.47 7.34
CA GLY A 154 20.79 -2.38 7.48
C GLY A 154 20.47 -1.39 8.60
N SER A 155 19.25 -1.44 9.15
CA SER A 155 18.81 -0.66 10.31
C SER A 155 18.81 -1.50 11.60
N GLY A 156 19.38 -2.71 11.61
CA GLY A 156 19.43 -3.60 12.78
C GLY A 156 18.38 -4.71 12.77
N GLY A 157 17.60 -4.83 11.70
CA GLY A 157 16.80 -6.02 11.42
C GLY A 157 17.67 -7.25 11.17
N LYS A 158 17.06 -8.44 11.16
CA LYS A 158 17.76 -9.70 10.87
C LYS A 158 17.47 -10.18 9.47
N ARG A 159 18.52 -10.61 8.78
CA ARG A 159 18.35 -11.46 7.60
C ARG A 159 18.14 -12.89 8.06
N ILE A 160 17.12 -13.55 7.53
CA ILE A 160 16.70 -14.91 7.89
C ILE A 160 16.39 -15.74 6.64
N SER A 161 16.33 -17.05 6.79
CA SER A 161 16.01 -18.00 5.72
C SER A 161 14.61 -18.62 5.86
N GLY A 162 14.01 -18.56 7.05
CA GLY A 162 12.64 -18.99 7.28
C GLY A 162 12.16 -18.76 8.71
N PRO A 163 10.92 -19.18 9.06
CA PRO A 163 10.30 -18.86 10.34
C PRO A 163 10.99 -19.49 11.55
N LYS A 164 11.82 -20.53 11.35
CA LYS A 164 12.65 -21.14 12.39
C LYS A 164 13.74 -20.19 12.93
N ASP A 165 14.15 -19.21 12.13
CA ASP A 165 15.19 -18.24 12.49
C ASP A 165 14.61 -17.05 13.28
N GLY A 166 13.28 -16.97 13.41
CA GLY A 166 12.55 -15.91 14.10
C GLY A 166 12.10 -14.77 13.19
N THR A 167 12.05 -13.57 13.74
CA THR A 167 11.59 -12.34 13.04
C THR A 167 12.74 -11.73 12.24
N GLY A 168 12.45 -11.30 11.02
CA GLY A 168 13.42 -10.67 10.13
C GLY A 168 12.93 -10.63 8.68
N TYR A 169 13.85 -10.36 7.75
CA TYR A 169 13.61 -10.37 6.32
C TYR A 169 14.21 -11.59 5.65
N VAL A 170 13.40 -12.25 4.82
CA VAL A 170 13.86 -13.28 3.89
C VAL A 170 14.32 -12.61 2.59
N TYR A 171 15.53 -12.93 2.15
CA TYR A 171 16.11 -12.40 0.91
C TYR A 171 16.06 -13.48 -0.16
N CYS A 172 15.30 -13.26 -1.23
CA CYS A 172 15.14 -14.22 -2.34
C CYS A 172 16.32 -14.13 -3.31
N ASP A 173 17.54 -14.37 -2.82
CA ASP A 173 18.79 -14.25 -3.58
C ASP A 173 19.42 -15.59 -3.98
N GLY A 174 18.72 -16.70 -3.74
CA GLY A 174 19.21 -18.05 -4.04
C GLY A 174 20.13 -18.66 -2.98
N THR A 175 20.33 -18.00 -1.84
CA THR A 175 21.20 -18.48 -0.76
C THR A 175 20.41 -18.97 0.45
N GLY A 176 21.06 -19.76 1.32
CA GLY A 176 20.45 -20.21 2.58
C GLY A 176 19.16 -21.02 2.41
N GLY A 177 18.99 -21.73 1.30
CA GLY A 177 17.78 -22.51 0.98
C GLY A 177 16.59 -21.68 0.50
N VAL A 178 16.75 -20.37 0.29
CA VAL A 178 15.72 -19.48 -0.22
C VAL A 178 15.83 -19.41 -1.76
N PRO A 179 14.73 -19.44 -2.53
CA PRO A 179 14.79 -19.32 -3.98
C PRO A 179 15.31 -17.95 -4.43
N LEU A 180 15.94 -17.90 -5.60
CA LEU A 180 16.22 -16.64 -6.29
C LEU A 180 14.93 -16.15 -6.96
N ILE A 181 14.44 -14.97 -6.55
CA ILE A 181 13.32 -14.30 -7.18
C ILE A 181 13.73 -12.86 -7.45
N SER A 182 14.00 -12.54 -8.71
CA SER A 182 14.51 -11.24 -9.14
C SER A 182 13.67 -10.60 -10.24
N CYS A 183 13.75 -9.28 -10.33
CA CYS A 183 13.23 -8.46 -11.42
C CYS A 183 14.36 -7.61 -11.97
N ASP A 184 14.65 -7.71 -13.27
CA ASP A 184 15.55 -6.79 -13.97
C ASP A 184 14.79 -5.79 -14.84
N ASN A 185 15.46 -4.76 -15.34
CA ASN A 185 14.87 -3.74 -16.19
C ASN A 185 14.94 -4.04 -17.70
N GLY A 186 15.46 -5.19 -18.10
CA GLY A 186 15.60 -5.60 -19.50
C GLY A 186 16.70 -4.86 -20.26
N LEU A 187 17.49 -3.99 -19.60
CA LEU A 187 18.58 -3.25 -20.23
C LEU A 187 19.92 -3.97 -20.10
N GLU A 188 20.89 -3.52 -20.89
CA GLU A 188 22.28 -3.99 -20.89
C GLU A 188 23.26 -2.90 -20.43
N GLY A 189 24.51 -3.29 -20.17
CA GLY A 189 25.59 -2.37 -19.83
C GLY A 189 25.35 -1.59 -18.53
N LYS A 190 25.76 -0.32 -18.52
CA LYS A 190 25.74 0.56 -17.33
C LYS A 190 24.32 0.87 -16.82
N ASP A 191 23.31 0.73 -17.68
CA ASP A 191 21.91 1.02 -17.37
C ASP A 191 21.15 -0.23 -16.90
N ARG A 192 21.77 -1.41 -16.96
CA ARG A 192 21.21 -2.65 -16.42
C ARG A 192 21.05 -2.55 -14.90
N ARG A 193 19.85 -2.87 -14.42
CA ARG A 193 19.57 -3.02 -12.99
C ARG A 193 18.76 -4.27 -12.74
N ALA A 194 18.97 -4.85 -11.57
CA ALA A 194 18.16 -5.93 -11.03
C ALA A 194 17.89 -5.71 -9.55
N THR A 195 16.73 -6.16 -9.09
CA THR A 195 16.33 -6.20 -7.67
C THR A 195 15.85 -7.61 -7.34
N ILE A 196 15.90 -8.00 -6.06
CA ILE A 196 15.39 -9.28 -5.55
C ILE A 196 14.24 -9.04 -4.59
N MET A 197 13.29 -9.98 -4.55
CA MET A 197 12.18 -9.90 -3.61
C MET A 197 12.68 -10.11 -2.16
N THR A 198 12.25 -9.26 -1.25
CA THR A 198 12.41 -9.43 0.19
C THR A 198 11.06 -9.34 0.89
N TYR A 199 10.82 -10.15 1.90
CA TYR A 199 9.57 -10.13 2.65
C TYR A 199 9.79 -10.43 4.13
N PRO A 200 8.94 -9.87 5.02
CA PRO A 200 9.11 -10.04 6.45
C PRO A 200 8.55 -11.38 6.93
N ILE A 201 9.21 -11.96 7.92
CA ILE A 201 8.60 -12.88 8.87
C ILE A 201 8.58 -12.17 10.21
N PHE A 202 7.44 -12.17 10.89
CA PHE A 202 7.26 -11.42 12.12
C PHE A 202 6.35 -12.14 13.10
N LYS A 203 6.40 -11.69 14.35
CA LYS A 203 5.66 -12.30 15.47
C LYS A 203 4.70 -11.29 16.08
N THR A 204 3.44 -11.69 16.27
CA THR A 204 2.40 -10.86 16.92
C THR A 204 2.58 -10.82 18.43
N VAL A 205 1.83 -9.95 19.12
CA VAL A 205 1.77 -9.89 20.59
C VAL A 205 1.26 -11.21 21.19
N LYS A 206 0.32 -11.89 20.51
CA LYS A 206 -0.17 -13.23 20.88
C LYS A 206 0.90 -14.31 20.72
N GLY A 207 1.96 -14.05 19.96
CA GLY A 207 3.05 -14.99 19.69
C GLY A 207 2.93 -15.72 18.35
N THR A 208 1.93 -15.39 17.53
CA THR A 208 1.72 -15.98 16.20
C THR A 208 2.86 -15.58 15.28
N ILE A 209 3.53 -16.55 14.66
CA ILE A 209 4.60 -16.31 13.68
C ILE A 209 3.98 -16.30 12.29
N ILE A 210 4.16 -15.19 11.59
CA ILE A 210 3.61 -14.92 10.28
C ILE A 210 4.76 -14.84 9.30
N ASP A 211 4.82 -15.80 8.38
CA ASP A 211 5.62 -15.69 7.16
C ASP A 211 4.75 -15.00 6.10
N PHE A 212 5.14 -13.77 5.73
CA PHE A 212 4.34 -12.95 4.82
C PHE A 212 4.06 -13.63 3.48
N LYS A 213 4.95 -14.50 3.00
CA LYS A 213 4.74 -15.28 1.78
C LYS A 213 3.91 -16.52 2.08
N ASN A 214 4.34 -17.33 3.03
CA ASN A 214 3.91 -18.73 3.15
C ASN A 214 2.75 -18.98 4.12
N GLY A 215 2.39 -18.03 5.00
CA GLY A 215 1.28 -18.19 5.93
C GLY A 215 1.69 -18.21 7.40
N VAL A 216 0.75 -18.64 8.25
CA VAL A 216 0.99 -18.79 9.70
C VAL A 216 1.82 -20.03 9.96
N TRP A 217 2.88 -19.89 10.75
CA TRP A 217 3.78 -20.99 11.14
C TRP A 217 3.64 -21.32 12.62
N GLU A 218 3.43 -22.60 12.94
CA GLU A 218 3.31 -23.09 14.31
C GLU A 218 3.98 -24.47 14.43
N LYS A 219 4.73 -24.69 15.53
CA LYS A 219 5.28 -26.01 15.91
C LYS A 219 6.04 -26.74 14.79
N GLY A 220 6.80 -26.00 13.97
CA GLY A 220 7.65 -26.60 12.93
C GLY A 220 7.03 -26.68 11.55
N SER A 221 5.74 -26.33 11.38
CA SER A 221 5.03 -26.41 10.10
C SER A 221 4.13 -25.19 9.85
N PHE A 222 3.83 -24.93 8.58
CA PHE A 222 2.75 -23.99 8.24
C PHE A 222 1.40 -24.60 8.57
N THR A 223 0.48 -23.76 9.04
CA THR A 223 -0.91 -24.12 9.37
C THR A 223 -1.83 -23.78 8.21
N ASP A 224 -3.06 -24.26 8.27
CA ASP A 224 -4.11 -23.89 7.31
C ASP A 224 -4.84 -22.57 7.70
N GLN A 225 -4.38 -21.86 8.74
CA GLN A 225 -4.99 -20.60 9.16
C GLN A 225 -4.82 -19.55 8.04
N PRO A 226 -5.92 -18.98 7.53
CA PRO A 226 -5.86 -18.05 6.41
C PRO A 226 -5.25 -16.71 6.83
N ILE A 227 -4.53 -16.10 5.90
CA ILE A 227 -4.03 -14.72 6.02
C ILE A 227 -4.77 -13.86 5.01
N ASN A 228 -5.30 -12.73 5.48
CA ASN A 228 -5.89 -11.69 4.66
C ASN A 228 -5.01 -10.43 4.73
N LEU A 229 -4.44 -10.00 3.61
CA LEU A 229 -3.62 -8.81 3.50
C LEU A 229 -4.44 -7.62 3.00
N ILE A 230 -4.49 -6.57 3.80
CA ILE A 230 -5.17 -5.32 3.49
C ILE A 230 -4.13 -4.22 3.33
N ASN A 231 -4.02 -3.70 2.10
CA ASN A 231 -3.18 -2.55 1.79
C ASN A 231 -3.97 -1.27 1.99
N LEU A 232 -3.61 -0.44 2.98
CA LEU A 232 -4.37 0.74 3.36
C LEU A 232 -3.49 1.99 3.18
N SER A 233 -3.73 2.75 2.13
CA SER A 233 -2.85 3.84 1.68
C SER A 233 -3.53 5.22 1.70
N ALA A 234 -2.72 6.26 1.80
CA ALA A 234 -3.13 7.63 1.48
C ALA A 234 -3.04 7.91 -0.03
N LEU A 235 -3.40 9.12 -0.46
CA LEU A 235 -3.27 9.59 -1.84
C LEU A 235 -2.57 10.97 -1.88
N ASN A 236 -1.37 11.04 -2.45
CA ASN A 236 -0.61 12.30 -2.50
C ASN A 236 0.27 12.43 -3.73
N HIS A 237 0.59 13.67 -4.09
CA HIS A 237 1.78 13.99 -4.88
C HIS A 237 3.02 13.36 -4.23
N HIS A 238 3.90 12.76 -5.05
CA HIS A 238 5.18 12.26 -4.58
C HIS A 238 6.35 13.09 -5.10
N SER A 239 6.55 13.08 -6.41
CA SER A 239 7.65 13.75 -7.11
C SER A 239 7.37 13.84 -8.62
N THR A 240 8.19 14.57 -9.36
CA THR A 240 8.12 14.63 -10.84
C THR A 240 8.45 13.31 -11.54
N TYR A 241 9.27 12.47 -10.92
CA TYR A 241 9.72 11.19 -11.47
C TYR A 241 8.86 9.99 -11.05
N CYS A 242 8.02 10.15 -10.02
CA CYS A 242 7.11 9.12 -9.53
C CYS A 242 5.63 9.48 -9.78
N GLY A 243 5.30 10.77 -9.91
CA GLY A 243 3.94 11.27 -9.99
C GLY A 243 3.27 11.31 -8.62
N MET A 244 2.74 10.18 -8.17
CA MET A 244 1.98 10.07 -6.93
C MET A 244 2.41 8.88 -6.07
N THR A 245 1.97 8.90 -4.81
CA THR A 245 2.04 7.75 -3.90
C THR A 245 0.63 7.35 -3.48
N SER A 246 0.31 6.06 -3.65
CA SER A 246 -0.93 5.45 -3.19
C SER A 246 -0.80 3.92 -3.13
N ALA A 247 -1.80 3.15 -3.57
CA ALA A 247 -1.90 1.72 -3.29
C ALA A 247 -0.71 0.91 -3.82
N ILE A 248 -0.28 1.12 -5.07
CA ILE A 248 0.85 0.36 -5.65
C ILE A 248 2.13 0.68 -4.88
N LYS A 249 2.48 1.97 -4.78
CA LYS A 249 3.74 2.40 -4.15
C LYS A 249 3.84 1.99 -2.68
N ASN A 250 2.71 1.80 -1.98
CA ASN A 250 2.71 1.42 -0.56
C ASN A 250 3.37 0.05 -0.29
N TYR A 251 3.47 -0.81 -1.31
CA TYR A 251 4.19 -2.10 -1.22
C TYR A 251 5.67 -1.96 -0.97
N MET A 252 6.28 -0.80 -1.27
CA MET A 252 7.68 -0.56 -0.92
C MET A 252 7.91 -0.64 0.59
N GLY A 253 6.91 -0.28 1.41
CA GLY A 253 6.98 -0.41 2.88
C GLY A 253 6.89 -1.85 3.38
N ILE A 254 6.76 -2.83 2.48
CA ILE A 254 6.81 -4.25 2.86
C ILE A 254 8.23 -4.76 2.71
N THR A 255 8.97 -4.30 1.71
CA THR A 255 10.30 -4.81 1.37
C THR A 255 11.38 -4.17 2.22
N ASP A 256 12.49 -4.88 2.32
CA ASP A 256 13.72 -4.36 2.92
C ASP A 256 14.36 -3.33 1.98
N LEU A 257 14.54 -2.11 2.49
CA LEU A 257 15.17 -1.00 1.75
C LEU A 257 16.59 -0.68 2.26
N SER A 258 17.28 -1.64 2.88
CA SER A 258 18.67 -1.48 3.30
C SER A 258 19.53 -0.92 2.16
N GLY A 259 20.45 -0.04 2.55
CA GLY A 259 21.09 0.89 1.63
C GLY A 259 20.35 2.23 1.60
N GLY A 260 20.56 3.00 0.54
CA GLY A 260 19.94 4.30 0.34
C GLY A 260 19.15 4.39 -0.96
N PRO A 261 18.59 5.57 -1.26
CA PRO A 261 17.84 5.80 -2.48
C PRO A 261 18.73 5.98 -3.72
N ASP A 262 20.05 6.07 -3.53
CA ASP A 262 21.00 6.48 -4.57
C ASP A 262 21.72 5.27 -5.19
N PRO A 263 21.37 4.84 -6.42
CA PRO A 263 21.93 3.64 -7.04
C PRO A 263 23.46 3.72 -7.27
N PHE A 264 24.06 4.91 -7.20
CA PHE A 264 25.47 5.11 -7.49
C PHE A 264 26.37 5.12 -6.25
N HIS A 265 25.78 5.19 -5.06
CA HIS A 265 26.53 5.29 -3.80
C HIS A 265 26.17 4.14 -2.85
N ASP A 266 24.89 4.04 -2.47
CA ASP A 266 24.44 3.16 -1.39
C ASP A 266 23.16 2.39 -1.74
N GLY A 267 22.68 2.42 -2.97
CA GLY A 267 21.39 1.83 -3.37
C GLY A 267 21.36 0.31 -3.47
N ARG A 268 22.48 -0.38 -3.32
CA ARG A 268 22.52 -1.84 -3.41
C ARG A 268 22.03 -2.46 -2.09
N LEU A 269 21.09 -3.40 -2.23
CA LEU A 269 20.59 -4.21 -1.11
C LEU A 269 21.60 -5.31 -0.76
N ILE A 270 22.05 -6.05 -1.77
CA ILE A 270 23.03 -7.12 -1.63
C ILE A 270 23.69 -7.43 -2.98
N GLY A 271 25.02 -7.63 -2.97
CA GLY A 271 25.77 -7.99 -4.17
C GLY A 271 25.54 -7.01 -5.33
N ASN A 272 24.94 -7.49 -6.41
CA ASN A 272 24.58 -6.70 -7.59
C ASN A 272 23.10 -6.28 -7.65
N TYR A 273 22.32 -6.61 -6.62
CA TYR A 273 20.90 -6.27 -6.56
C TYR A 273 20.69 -4.94 -5.86
N TYR A 274 19.99 -4.05 -6.56
CA TYR A 274 19.49 -2.79 -6.02
C TYR A 274 18.35 -3.08 -5.04
N ASN A 275 18.19 -2.23 -4.03
CA ASN A 275 16.97 -2.24 -3.23
C ASN A 275 15.77 -1.74 -4.06
N PHE A 276 14.56 -1.99 -3.58
CA PHE A 276 13.32 -1.61 -4.25
C PHE A 276 13.19 -0.09 -4.49
N HIS A 277 13.94 0.77 -3.80
CA HIS A 277 13.87 2.22 -4.03
C HIS A 277 14.82 2.71 -5.11
N SER A 278 16.06 2.25 -5.11
CA SER A 278 17.08 2.67 -6.07
C SER A 278 17.03 1.89 -7.38
N PHE A 279 16.32 0.75 -7.43
CA PHE A 279 16.03 0.06 -8.68
C PHE A 279 15.36 1.02 -9.68
N PRO A 280 14.16 1.59 -9.43
CA PRO A 280 13.43 2.39 -10.41
C PRO A 280 13.91 3.85 -10.52
N PHE A 281 14.79 4.34 -9.63
CA PHE A 281 15.11 5.78 -9.54
C PHE A 281 16.60 6.07 -9.51
N ASN A 282 16.97 7.27 -9.97
CA ASN A 282 18.28 7.89 -9.81
C ASN A 282 18.24 8.86 -8.63
N LYS A 283 17.95 8.35 -7.43
CA LYS A 283 17.72 9.12 -6.20
C LYS A 283 16.53 10.08 -6.29
N TRP A 284 16.71 11.21 -6.97
CA TRP A 284 15.72 12.29 -7.15
C TRP A 284 15.31 12.52 -8.61
N ALA A 285 15.61 11.55 -9.48
CA ALA A 285 15.31 11.59 -10.90
C ALA A 285 14.78 10.22 -11.38
N PRO A 286 14.15 10.15 -12.57
CA PRO A 286 13.76 8.89 -13.16
C PRO A 286 14.96 7.95 -13.31
N GLY A 287 14.72 6.65 -13.16
CA GLY A 287 15.68 5.62 -13.51
C GLY A 287 15.85 5.46 -15.02
N PRO A 288 16.63 4.46 -15.46
CA PRO A 288 17.01 4.30 -16.86
C PRO A 288 15.83 3.90 -17.76
N GLU A 289 14.79 3.26 -17.24
CA GLU A 289 13.61 2.83 -18.01
C GLU A 289 12.31 3.26 -17.30
N PRO A 290 11.34 3.85 -18.01
CA PRO A 290 10.02 4.14 -17.44
C PRO A 290 9.29 2.89 -16.95
N GLY A 291 8.54 3.02 -15.84
CA GLY A 291 7.68 1.94 -15.35
C GLY A 291 8.38 0.85 -14.52
N MET A 292 9.69 0.96 -14.28
CA MET A 292 10.44 0.03 -13.41
C MET A 292 9.79 -0.18 -12.03
N LEU A 293 9.21 0.86 -11.42
CA LEU A 293 8.46 0.76 -10.16
C LEU A 293 7.28 -0.21 -10.26
N GLY A 294 6.51 -0.12 -11.36
CA GLY A 294 5.37 -1.01 -11.60
C GLY A 294 5.82 -2.44 -11.85
N LYS A 295 6.95 -2.61 -12.54
CA LYS A 295 7.54 -3.92 -12.87
C LYS A 295 7.99 -4.68 -11.62
N GLU A 296 8.74 -4.03 -10.72
CA GLU A 296 9.23 -4.70 -9.50
C GLU A 296 8.09 -5.01 -8.52
N ILE A 297 7.11 -4.11 -8.37
CA ILE A 297 5.96 -4.32 -7.48
C ILE A 297 5.01 -5.39 -8.07
N GLY A 298 4.82 -5.39 -9.40
CA GLY A 298 4.08 -6.45 -10.09
C GLY A 298 4.73 -7.82 -9.88
N THR A 299 6.06 -7.88 -9.98
CA THR A 299 6.83 -9.11 -9.68
C THR A 299 6.63 -9.55 -8.22
N PHE A 300 6.69 -8.61 -7.28
CA PHE A 300 6.45 -8.88 -5.85
C PHE A 300 5.05 -9.47 -5.62
N MET A 301 4.00 -8.81 -6.13
CA MET A 301 2.62 -9.28 -5.96
C MET A 301 2.40 -10.68 -6.54
N LYS A 302 3.01 -10.97 -7.69
CA LYS A 302 2.90 -12.26 -8.38
C LYS A 302 3.63 -13.39 -7.66
N THR A 303 4.74 -13.11 -7.00
CA THR A 303 5.68 -14.14 -6.52
C THR A 303 5.74 -14.26 -4.99
N ILE A 304 5.36 -13.20 -4.28
CA ILE A 304 5.33 -13.14 -2.82
C ILE A 304 3.89 -13.15 -2.32
N ARG A 305 3.19 -12.02 -2.46
CA ARG A 305 1.78 -11.88 -2.05
C ARG A 305 1.18 -10.59 -2.59
N GLN A 306 -0.03 -10.69 -3.15
CA GLN A 306 -0.91 -9.56 -3.43
C GLN A 306 -1.88 -9.36 -2.26
N ALA A 307 -2.26 -8.11 -2.01
CA ALA A 307 -3.31 -7.78 -1.05
C ALA A 307 -4.66 -8.27 -1.55
N ASP A 308 -5.42 -8.89 -0.64
CA ASP A 308 -6.80 -9.31 -0.85
C ASP A 308 -7.73 -8.10 -1.02
N LEU A 309 -7.37 -6.95 -0.43
CA LEU A 309 -8.03 -5.68 -0.69
C LEU A 309 -7.06 -4.49 -0.58
N ASN A 310 -7.21 -3.54 -1.49
CA ASN A 310 -6.56 -2.23 -1.41
C ASN A 310 -7.61 -1.18 -1.03
N ILE A 311 -7.28 -0.33 -0.07
CA ILE A 311 -8.11 0.76 0.42
C ILE A 311 -7.31 2.06 0.33
N ILE A 312 -7.87 3.08 -0.32
CA ILE A 312 -7.33 4.43 -0.32
C ILE A 312 -8.20 5.30 0.60
N THR A 313 -7.61 5.87 1.64
CA THR A 313 -8.25 6.94 2.40
C THR A 313 -7.74 8.29 1.87
N ALA A 314 -8.55 8.92 1.02
CA ALA A 314 -8.29 10.24 0.45
C ALA A 314 -9.16 11.29 1.17
N GLU A 315 -9.02 11.36 2.49
CA GLU A 315 -9.68 12.40 3.29
C GLU A 315 -9.03 13.76 2.97
N TRP A 316 -7.71 13.85 3.21
CA TRP A 316 -6.85 14.95 2.81
C TRP A 316 -5.82 14.46 1.81
N ILE A 317 -5.64 15.20 0.71
CA ILE A 317 -4.67 14.85 -0.34
C ILE A 317 -3.66 15.98 -0.53
N GLY A 318 -2.38 15.63 -0.56
CA GLY A 318 -1.28 16.56 -0.79
C GLY A 318 -1.08 16.85 -2.27
N LEU A 319 -1.11 18.13 -2.64
CA LEU A 319 -1.06 18.53 -4.04
C LEU A 319 0.38 18.69 -4.58
N ALA A 320 1.34 18.98 -3.70
CA ALA A 320 2.75 19.12 -4.05
C ALA A 320 3.73 18.55 -2.98
N SER A 321 3.21 18.00 -1.89
CA SER A 321 3.97 17.40 -0.79
C SER A 321 3.14 16.31 -0.12
N ARG A 322 3.80 15.41 0.62
CA ARG A 322 3.12 14.40 1.47
C ARG A 322 2.89 14.90 2.88
N THR A 323 3.54 15.99 3.30
CA THR A 323 3.55 16.43 4.70
C THR A 323 3.21 17.91 4.87
N GLU A 324 3.22 18.68 3.77
CA GLU A 324 2.98 20.11 3.80
C GLU A 324 1.82 20.51 2.86
N PRO A 325 1.06 21.56 3.20
CA PRO A 325 0.19 22.25 2.27
C PRO A 325 0.93 22.75 1.01
N PRO A 326 0.23 22.92 -0.14
CA PRO A 326 -1.21 22.88 -0.29
C PRO A 326 -1.80 21.47 -0.24
N VAL A 327 -2.89 21.32 0.51
CA VAL A 327 -3.69 20.09 0.64
C VAL A 327 -5.15 20.37 0.26
N ALA A 328 -5.82 19.38 -0.33
CA ALA A 328 -7.26 19.45 -0.61
C ALA A 328 -8.04 18.49 0.29
N HIS A 329 -9.17 18.95 0.83
CA HIS A 329 -10.08 18.15 1.65
C HIS A 329 -11.10 17.43 0.76
N THR A 330 -10.78 16.22 0.31
CA THR A 330 -11.61 15.48 -0.67
C THR A 330 -12.65 14.56 -0.04
N ARG A 331 -12.50 14.21 1.25
CA ARG A 331 -13.49 13.42 2.01
C ARG A 331 -13.92 12.13 1.32
N ALA A 332 -12.95 11.27 0.96
CA ALA A 332 -13.24 10.07 0.19
C ALA A 332 -12.52 8.82 0.72
N VAL A 333 -13.21 7.69 0.62
CA VAL A 333 -12.61 6.35 0.80
C VAL A 333 -12.95 5.52 -0.43
N LEU A 334 -11.95 4.81 -0.95
CA LEU A 334 -12.07 3.94 -2.12
C LEU A 334 -11.49 2.56 -1.81
N ALA A 335 -12.04 1.50 -2.41
CA ALA A 335 -11.49 0.16 -2.29
C ALA A 335 -11.63 -0.66 -3.58
N SER A 336 -10.66 -1.53 -3.82
CA SER A 336 -10.67 -2.51 -4.90
C SER A 336 -9.65 -3.62 -4.66
N THR A 337 -9.91 -4.80 -5.23
CA THR A 337 -8.93 -5.89 -5.32
C THR A 337 -7.86 -5.61 -6.39
N ASP A 338 -8.12 -4.67 -7.30
CA ASP A 338 -7.19 -4.22 -8.35
C ASP A 338 -6.52 -2.88 -7.95
N PRO A 339 -5.26 -2.91 -7.49
CA PRO A 339 -4.58 -1.70 -7.02
C PRO A 339 -4.31 -0.69 -8.14
N ALA A 340 -4.13 -1.12 -9.39
CA ALA A 340 -3.86 -0.20 -10.48
C ALA A 340 -5.13 0.48 -10.99
N ALA A 341 -6.25 -0.25 -11.09
CA ALA A 341 -7.54 0.38 -11.35
C ALA A 341 -7.88 1.40 -10.25
N LEU A 342 -7.60 1.05 -8.99
CA LEU A 342 -7.82 1.93 -7.84
C LEU A 342 -6.95 3.19 -7.89
N ASP A 343 -5.65 3.05 -8.13
CA ASP A 343 -4.71 4.17 -8.27
C ASP A 343 -5.05 5.06 -9.48
N TYR A 344 -5.39 4.45 -10.63
CA TYR A 344 -5.84 5.19 -11.81
C TYR A 344 -7.08 6.04 -11.49
N HIS A 345 -8.09 5.43 -10.87
CA HIS A 345 -9.35 6.10 -10.54
C HIS A 345 -9.14 7.22 -9.52
N ALA A 346 -8.35 6.95 -8.48
CA ALA A 346 -7.99 7.93 -7.45
C ALA A 346 -7.25 9.13 -8.06
N ALA A 347 -6.28 8.87 -8.95
CA ALA A 347 -5.56 9.92 -9.65
C ALA A 347 -6.48 10.77 -10.54
N LYS A 348 -7.30 10.12 -11.38
CA LYS A 348 -8.16 10.79 -12.37
C LYS A 348 -9.25 11.64 -11.73
N TYR A 349 -9.89 11.13 -10.68
CA TYR A 349 -11.11 11.72 -10.13
C TYR A 349 -10.91 12.46 -8.81
N LEU A 350 -9.76 12.31 -8.14
CA LEU A 350 -9.45 13.02 -6.90
C LEU A 350 -8.17 13.85 -7.00
N LEU A 351 -7.01 13.23 -7.27
CA LEU A 351 -5.74 13.98 -7.22
C LEU A 351 -5.61 15.01 -8.35
N PHE A 352 -5.82 14.60 -9.60
CA PHE A 352 -5.65 15.48 -10.76
C PHE A 352 -6.65 16.63 -10.80
N PRO A 353 -7.96 16.44 -10.50
CA PRO A 353 -8.91 17.54 -10.46
C PRO A 353 -8.56 18.65 -9.46
N ASN A 354 -7.92 18.32 -8.34
CA ASN A 354 -7.52 19.29 -7.32
C ASN A 354 -6.14 19.89 -7.58
N SER A 355 -5.17 19.08 -8.01
CA SER A 355 -3.80 19.56 -8.25
C SER A 355 -3.63 20.29 -9.58
N LYS A 356 -4.32 19.84 -10.63
CA LYS A 356 -4.14 20.29 -12.02
C LYS A 356 -2.68 20.20 -12.51
N ILE A 357 -1.89 19.28 -11.96
CA ILE A 357 -0.51 19.02 -12.37
C ILE A 357 -0.52 17.84 -13.36
N ALA A 358 0.11 17.97 -14.52
CA ALA A 358 -0.02 17.01 -15.63
C ALA A 358 0.52 15.61 -15.31
N ILE A 359 1.54 15.49 -14.46
CA ILE A 359 2.06 14.18 -14.01
C ILE A 359 1.08 13.40 -13.12
N HIS A 360 0.05 14.06 -12.57
CA HIS A 360 -1.02 13.39 -11.83
C HIS A 360 -2.16 12.92 -12.73
N ASN A 361 -2.20 13.32 -14.00
CA ASN A 361 -3.19 12.82 -14.95
C ASN A 361 -2.79 11.40 -15.39
N PRO A 362 -3.53 10.35 -15.01
CA PRO A 362 -3.18 8.99 -15.41
C PRO A 362 -3.38 8.74 -16.91
N GLY A 363 -4.08 9.63 -17.62
CA GLY A 363 -4.17 9.60 -19.08
C GLY A 363 -2.96 10.21 -19.81
N ASN A 364 -2.03 10.85 -19.09
CA ASN A 364 -0.80 11.36 -19.69
C ASN A 364 0.16 10.19 -19.98
N LYS A 365 0.17 9.71 -21.22
CA LYS A 365 1.01 8.57 -21.67
C LYS A 365 2.52 8.76 -21.49
N LYS A 366 2.98 10.01 -21.32
CA LYS A 366 4.38 10.35 -21.05
C LYS A 366 4.66 10.53 -19.56
N GLY A 367 3.64 10.49 -18.72
CA GLY A 367 3.76 10.70 -17.28
C GLY A 367 4.27 9.45 -16.56
N PRO A 368 4.95 9.63 -15.41
CA PRO A 368 5.45 8.50 -14.62
C PRO A 368 4.33 7.58 -14.12
N LEU A 369 3.16 8.17 -13.82
CA LEU A 369 1.97 7.45 -13.39
C LEU A 369 1.49 6.44 -14.44
N PHE A 370 1.35 6.87 -15.69
CA PHE A 370 0.98 5.96 -16.78
C PHE A 370 2.01 4.84 -16.93
N ALA A 371 3.30 5.18 -16.92
CA ALA A 371 4.37 4.22 -17.11
C ALA A 371 4.35 3.09 -16.07
N TYR A 372 4.23 3.39 -14.78
CA TYR A 372 4.21 2.32 -13.76
C TYR A 372 2.89 1.55 -13.73
N LEU A 373 1.75 2.20 -14.00
CA LEU A 373 0.46 1.49 -14.10
C LEU A 373 0.46 0.50 -15.27
N SER A 374 1.00 0.90 -16.43
CA SER A 374 1.13 0.02 -17.60
C SER A 374 2.13 -1.11 -17.38
N ALA A 375 3.28 -0.83 -16.76
CA ALA A 375 4.25 -1.87 -16.44
C ALA A 375 3.70 -2.90 -15.45
N TRP A 376 2.91 -2.45 -14.46
CA TRP A 376 2.21 -3.35 -13.55
C TRP A 376 1.17 -4.20 -14.29
N ALA A 377 0.35 -3.60 -15.15
CA ALA A 377 -0.62 -4.33 -15.98
C ALA A 377 0.04 -5.46 -16.79
N ASN A 378 1.14 -5.13 -17.46
CA ASN A 378 1.88 -6.09 -18.29
C ASN A 378 2.52 -7.23 -17.48
N SER A 379 2.60 -7.13 -16.16
CA SER A 379 3.08 -8.21 -15.29
C SER A 379 2.04 -9.33 -15.04
N GLY A 380 0.79 -9.15 -15.50
CA GLY A 380 -0.24 -10.21 -15.50
C GLY A 380 -1.68 -9.77 -15.18
N SER A 381 -2.02 -8.49 -15.25
CA SER A 381 -3.33 -7.94 -14.87
C SER A 381 -3.90 -6.97 -15.92
N ASN A 382 -5.24 -6.86 -16.00
CA ASN A 382 -5.96 -6.05 -16.99
C ASN A 382 -5.91 -4.52 -16.74
N ALA A 383 -4.84 -3.99 -16.15
CA ALA A 383 -4.79 -2.58 -15.78
C ALA A 383 -4.51 -1.64 -16.97
N GLY A 384 -5.13 -0.46 -16.92
CA GLY A 384 -4.94 0.59 -17.93
C GLY A 384 -6.09 0.74 -18.92
N ASN A 385 -7.16 -0.06 -18.82
CA ASN A 385 -8.35 0.12 -19.65
C ASN A 385 -9.62 0.30 -18.81
N GLU A 386 -10.07 1.54 -18.66
CA GLU A 386 -11.30 1.91 -17.94
C GLU A 386 -12.53 1.16 -18.45
N THR A 387 -12.55 0.72 -19.71
CA THR A 387 -13.69 -0.02 -20.29
C THR A 387 -13.95 -1.37 -19.60
N ASN A 388 -13.02 -1.84 -18.77
CA ASN A 388 -13.13 -3.07 -17.99
C ASN A 388 -13.24 -2.81 -16.47
N VAL A 389 -13.59 -1.60 -16.03
CA VAL A 389 -13.75 -1.27 -14.60
C VAL A 389 -15.19 -0.85 -14.30
N GLN A 390 -15.83 -1.54 -13.36
CA GLN A 390 -17.11 -1.12 -12.80
C GLN A 390 -16.87 -0.23 -11.58
N THR A 391 -17.56 0.90 -11.47
CA THR A 391 -17.52 1.73 -10.26
C THR A 391 -18.88 1.75 -9.57
N ILE A 392 -18.91 1.45 -8.28
CA ILE A 392 -20.06 1.60 -7.40
C ILE A 392 -19.74 2.73 -6.42
N SER A 393 -20.50 3.81 -6.48
CA SER A 393 -20.20 5.05 -5.77
C SER A 393 -21.39 5.57 -4.97
N TYR A 394 -21.16 5.98 -3.73
CA TYR A 394 -22.17 6.61 -2.86
C TYR A 394 -21.72 8.02 -2.44
N ASP A 395 -22.62 8.99 -2.55
CA ASP A 395 -22.36 10.38 -2.16
C ASP A 395 -23.26 10.77 -0.98
N PHE A 396 -22.64 10.96 0.19
CA PHE A 396 -23.33 11.32 1.43
C PHE A 396 -23.98 12.71 1.42
N LYS A 397 -23.49 13.65 0.60
CA LYS A 397 -24.11 14.98 0.46
C LYS A 397 -25.46 14.87 -0.26
N THR A 398 -25.56 13.98 -1.23
CA THR A 398 -26.79 13.76 -2.01
C THR A 398 -27.67 12.63 -1.47
N GLY A 399 -27.15 11.76 -0.61
CA GLY A 399 -27.85 10.61 -0.07
C GLY A 399 -28.16 9.51 -1.09
N ARG A 400 -27.42 9.45 -2.21
CA ARG A 400 -27.69 8.50 -3.29
C ARG A 400 -26.43 7.83 -3.85
N TYR A 401 -26.67 6.71 -4.52
CA TYR A 401 -25.70 6.12 -5.45
C TYR A 401 -25.50 7.04 -6.67
N GLN A 402 -24.25 7.21 -7.08
CA GLN A 402 -23.89 7.94 -8.29
C GLN A 402 -23.98 7.01 -9.50
N LYS A 403 -24.51 7.52 -10.61
CA LYS A 403 -24.64 6.84 -11.89
C LYS A 403 -23.35 6.97 -12.70
N GLU A 404 -23.18 6.14 -13.73
CA GLU A 404 -22.05 6.25 -14.67
C GLU A 404 -22.05 7.57 -15.46
N THR A 405 -23.21 8.20 -15.61
CA THR A 405 -23.37 9.51 -16.26
C THR A 405 -23.04 10.70 -15.35
N ASP A 406 -22.87 10.49 -14.04
CA ASP A 406 -22.54 11.57 -13.10
C ASP A 406 -21.06 11.99 -13.26
N ASP A 407 -20.72 13.26 -13.00
CA ASP A 407 -19.32 13.66 -12.91
C ASP A 407 -18.70 13.10 -11.61
N TRP A 408 -17.77 12.17 -11.79
CA TRP A 408 -17.11 11.52 -10.68
C TRP A 408 -16.00 12.34 -10.03
N LYS A 409 -15.62 13.48 -10.61
CA LYS A 409 -14.58 14.35 -10.05
C LYS A 409 -15.00 14.89 -8.69
N ILE A 410 -14.08 14.82 -7.74
CA ILE A 410 -14.23 15.43 -6.42
C ILE A 410 -13.30 16.63 -6.33
N SER A 411 -13.88 17.80 -6.08
CA SER A 411 -13.13 19.01 -5.74
C SER A 411 -13.23 19.24 -4.24
N GLY A 412 -12.09 19.37 -3.58
CA GLY A 412 -11.99 19.70 -2.16
C GLY A 412 -11.62 21.17 -1.96
N GLU A 413 -11.96 21.71 -0.79
CA GLU A 413 -11.41 23.00 -0.36
C GLU A 413 -9.89 22.87 -0.18
N ILE A 414 -9.13 23.87 -0.64
CA ILE A 414 -7.67 23.87 -0.57
C ILE A 414 -7.19 24.69 0.62
N THR A 415 -6.51 24.04 1.54
CA THR A 415 -5.71 24.71 2.56
C THR A 415 -4.32 24.95 1.99
N TRP A 416 -3.92 26.21 1.85
CA TRP A 416 -2.66 26.58 1.19
C TRP A 416 -1.43 26.54 2.10
N GLY A 417 -1.63 26.62 3.42
CA GLY A 417 -0.56 26.78 4.40
C GLY A 417 0.19 28.11 4.24
N THR A 418 1.31 28.23 4.96
CA THR A 418 2.09 29.48 5.04
C THR A 418 3.51 29.33 4.47
N ASN A 419 3.94 28.14 4.06
CA ASN A 419 5.29 27.90 3.54
C ASN A 419 5.40 28.36 2.07
N PRO A 420 6.12 29.47 1.77
CA PRO A 420 6.19 30.01 0.42
C PRO A 420 6.90 29.06 -0.56
N LYS A 421 7.84 28.23 -0.10
CA LYS A 421 8.54 27.26 -0.95
C LYS A 421 7.59 26.17 -1.44
N ALA A 422 6.70 25.67 -0.58
CA ALA A 422 5.74 24.65 -0.93
C ALA A 422 4.68 25.18 -1.92
N ILE A 423 4.20 26.41 -1.70
CA ILE A 423 3.26 27.09 -2.60
C ILE A 423 3.91 27.36 -3.96
N LEU A 424 5.15 27.87 -3.99
CA LEU A 424 5.89 28.09 -5.23
C LEU A 424 6.11 26.78 -5.99
N LYS A 425 6.51 25.71 -5.29
CA LYS A 425 6.65 24.37 -5.88
C LYS A 425 5.36 23.91 -6.55
N TYR A 426 4.21 24.07 -5.89
CA TYR A 426 2.91 23.72 -6.46
C TYR A 426 2.64 24.46 -7.78
N TRP A 427 2.86 25.77 -7.82
CA TRP A 427 2.65 26.57 -9.04
C TRP A 427 3.64 26.21 -10.14
N MET A 428 4.92 26.04 -9.82
CA MET A 428 5.94 25.60 -10.77
C MET A 428 5.57 24.25 -11.40
N LEU A 429 5.13 23.29 -10.59
CA LEU A 429 4.71 21.99 -11.09
C LEU A 429 3.56 22.11 -12.08
N ARG A 430 2.56 22.98 -11.87
CA ARG A 430 1.45 23.15 -12.82
C ARG A 430 1.85 23.70 -14.19
N VAL A 431 2.98 24.41 -14.28
CA VAL A 431 3.46 25.02 -15.52
C VAL A 431 4.46 24.13 -16.24
N ILE A 432 5.30 23.41 -15.49
CA ILE A 432 6.47 22.69 -16.02
C ILE A 432 6.17 21.20 -16.26
N SER A 433 5.15 20.63 -15.60
CA SER A 433 4.86 19.18 -15.62
C SER A 433 4.19 18.68 -16.88
#